data_AF-A0A8T5FF76-F1
#
_entry.id   AF-A0A8T5FF76-F1
#
_cell.length_a   1.000
_cell.length_b   1.000
_cell.length_c   1.000
_cell.angle_alpha   90.00
_cell.angle_beta   90.00
_cell.angle_gamma   90.00
#
_symmetry.space_group_name_H-M   'P 1'
#
loop_
_entity.id
_entity.type
_entity.pdbx_description
1 polymer ?
#
loop_
_entity_poly.entity_id
_entity_poly.type
_entity_poly.pdbx_seq_one_letter_code
_entity_poly.pdbx_strand_id
1 'polypeptide(L)'
;KELDINQNQVSIKITSEITKELQPGTNQIKIFTVSNSVLKPDIFETNFLITKEKVELPKTEINVKNVKTGMNYYIWIILLTIIVLVMGIAIYVKKKF
;
A
#
# COMPACT_ATOMS: atom_id res chain seq x y z
N LYS A 1 -12.06 35.64 4.52
CA LYS A 1 -13.37 34.98 4.67
C LYS A 1 -13.27 34.07 5.88
N GLU A 2 -14.08 34.31 6.90
CA GLU A 2 -14.14 33.41 8.07
C GLU A 2 -14.82 32.11 7.65
N LEU A 3 -14.26 30.98 8.07
CA LEU A 3 -14.72 29.65 7.70
C LEU A 3 -15.54 29.08 8.85
N ASP A 4 -16.77 28.65 8.57
CA ASP A 4 -17.58 27.92 9.53
C ASP A 4 -17.08 26.46 9.61
N ILE A 5 -16.74 26.03 10.82
CA ILE A 5 -16.15 24.71 11.09
C ILE A 5 -17.25 23.83 11.68
N ASN A 6 -17.64 22.78 10.96
CA ASN A 6 -18.60 21.80 11.44
C ASN A 6 -17.87 20.50 11.78
N GLN A 7 -17.96 20.04 13.04
CA GLN A 7 -17.35 18.77 13.48
C GLN A 7 -15.86 18.64 13.10
N ASN A 8 -15.06 19.70 13.32
CA ASN A 8 -13.64 19.76 12.93
C ASN A 8 -13.36 19.60 11.41
N GLN A 9 -14.38 19.73 10.57
CA GLN A 9 -14.26 19.67 9.12
C GLN A 9 -14.70 20.98 8.48
N VAL A 10 -14.03 21.34 7.38
CA VAL A 10 -14.47 22.41 6.49
C VAL A 10 -14.52 21.88 5.05
N SER A 11 -15.56 22.26 4.31
CA SER A 11 -15.69 21.91 2.89
C SER A 11 -15.48 23.15 2.04
N ILE A 12 -14.41 23.14 1.24
CA ILE A 12 -14.10 24.22 0.30
C ILE A 12 -14.54 23.74 -1.09
N LYS A 13 -15.61 24.34 -1.62
CA LYS A 13 -16.08 24.07 -2.99
C LYS A 13 -15.41 25.05 -3.95
N ILE A 14 -14.69 24.52 -4.93
CA ILE A 14 -14.13 25.29 -6.05
C ILE A 14 -15.14 25.24 -7.19
N THR A 15 -15.52 26.40 -7.72
CA THR A 15 -16.54 26.51 -8.77
C THR A 15 -16.01 26.04 -10.11
N SER A 16 -16.93 25.63 -11.01
CA SER A 16 -16.56 25.22 -12.36
C SER A 16 -15.80 26.32 -13.11
N GLU A 17 -16.16 27.59 -12.89
CA GLU A 17 -15.49 28.75 -13.49
C GLU A 17 -13.99 28.78 -13.18
N ILE A 18 -13.60 28.61 -11.92
CA ILE A 18 -12.19 28.57 -11.50
C ILE A 18 -11.51 27.30 -12.03
N THR A 19 -12.20 26.15 -12.01
CA THR A 19 -11.60 24.89 -12.49
C THR A 19 -11.34 24.88 -14.00
N LYS A 20 -12.03 25.72 -14.78
CA LYS A 20 -11.80 25.84 -16.23
C LYS A 20 -10.49 26.55 -16.58
N GLU A 21 -9.95 27.35 -15.66
CA GLU A 21 -8.65 28.02 -15.83
C GLU A 21 -7.47 27.07 -15.56
N LEU A 22 -7.72 25.91 -14.95
CA LEU A 22 -6.68 24.94 -14.65
C LEU A 22 -6.21 24.23 -15.93
N GLN A 23 -4.90 24.17 -16.10
CA GLN A 23 -4.29 23.57 -17.30
C GLN A 23 -4.15 22.05 -17.15
N PRO A 24 -4.25 21.28 -18.24
CA PRO A 24 -3.89 19.87 -18.23
C PRO A 24 -2.44 19.68 -17.75
N GLY A 25 -2.21 18.67 -16.91
CA GLY A 25 -0.93 18.40 -16.26
C GLY A 25 -1.02 18.53 -14.74
N THR A 26 0.13 18.75 -14.11
CA THR A 26 0.24 18.81 -12.64
C THR A 26 -0.22 20.17 -12.14
N ASN A 27 -1.16 20.15 -11.20
CA ASN A 27 -1.71 21.31 -10.53
C ASN A 27 -1.56 21.15 -9.01
N GLN A 28 -1.67 22.25 -8.29
CA GLN A 28 -1.47 22.31 -6.84
C GLN A 28 -2.56 23.17 -6.20
N ILE A 29 -3.04 22.73 -5.04
CA ILE A 29 -3.82 23.55 -4.11
C ILE A 29 -2.99 23.73 -2.85
N LYS A 30 -2.80 24.98 -2.44
CA LYS A 30 -2.14 25.37 -1.19
C LYS A 30 -3.08 26.23 -0.35
N ILE A 31 -3.30 25.83 0.89
CA ILE A 31 -4.20 26.50 1.83
C ILE A 31 -3.35 26.99 3.01
N PHE A 32 -3.49 28.27 3.34
CA PHE A 32 -2.90 28.90 4.51
C PHE A 32 -4.01 29.18 5.51
N THR A 33 -3.95 28.57 6.69
CA THR A 33 -4.93 28.80 7.76
C THR A 33 -4.28 29.57 8.90
N VAL A 34 -4.96 30.61 9.35
CA VAL A 34 -4.58 31.43 10.49
C VAL A 34 -5.71 31.42 11.51
N SER A 35 -5.36 31.47 12.79
CA SER A 35 -6.33 31.56 13.88
C SER A 35 -5.90 32.67 14.82
N ASN A 36 -6.88 33.34 15.44
CA ASN A 36 -6.60 34.37 16.44
C ASN A 36 -5.83 33.83 17.67
N SER A 37 -5.85 32.50 17.88
CA SER A 37 -5.14 31.85 18.99
C SER A 37 -3.65 31.59 18.71
N VAL A 38 -3.20 31.63 17.45
CA VAL A 38 -1.81 31.31 17.08
C VAL A 38 -1.32 32.21 15.96
N LEU A 39 -0.14 32.83 16.17
CA LEU A 39 0.48 33.78 15.23
C LEU A 39 1.10 33.12 14.00
N LYS A 40 1.30 31.80 14.02
CA LYS A 40 1.91 31.05 12.91
C LYS A 40 0.82 30.44 12.03
N PRO A 41 0.85 30.66 10.70
CA PRO A 41 -0.05 29.99 9.79
C PRO A 41 0.29 28.50 9.66
N ASP A 42 -0.75 27.67 9.59
CA ASP A 42 -0.63 26.29 9.13
C ASP A 42 -0.78 26.24 7.61
N ILE A 43 -0.03 25.33 6.98
CA ILE A 43 0.05 25.21 5.53
C ILE A 43 -0.34 23.79 5.13
N PHE A 44 -1.39 23.68 4.34
CA PHE A 44 -1.83 22.41 3.75
C PHE A 44 -1.63 22.47 2.23
N GLU A 45 -1.03 21.43 1.68
CA GLU A 45 -0.71 21.36 0.26
C GLU A 45 -1.13 20.02 -0.32
N THR A 46 -1.76 20.04 -1.49
CA THR A 46 -2.06 18.84 -2.25
C THR A 46 -1.77 19.06 -3.73
N ASN A 47 -1.16 18.06 -4.36
CA ASN A 47 -0.85 18.05 -5.78
C ASN A 47 -1.79 17.07 -6.49
N PHE A 48 -2.27 17.43 -7.67
CA PHE A 48 -3.21 16.61 -8.45
C PHE A 48 -2.96 16.79 -9.94
N LEU A 49 -3.34 15.77 -10.72
CA LEU A 49 -3.16 15.75 -12.17
C LEU A 49 -4.51 16.03 -12.84
N ILE A 50 -4.52 16.94 -13.81
CA ILE A 50 -5.67 17.18 -14.69
C ILE A 50 -5.37 16.61 -16.05
N THR A 51 -6.25 15.77 -16.57
CA THR A 51 -6.14 15.15 -17.89
C THR A 51 -7.27 15.63 -18.78
N LYS A 52 -7.00 15.78 -20.09
CA LYS A 52 -8.03 16.17 -21.07
C LYS A 52 -9.13 15.11 -21.20
N GLU A 53 -8.76 13.85 -21.02
CA GLU A 53 -9.66 12.70 -21.07
C GLU A 53 -9.65 11.98 -19.72
N LYS A 54 -10.68 11.18 -19.45
CA LYS A 54 -10.74 10.32 -18.26
C LYS A 54 -9.77 9.15 -18.46
N VAL A 55 -8.49 9.39 -18.18
CA VAL A 55 -7.45 8.38 -18.26
C VAL A 55 -7.47 7.58 -16.97
N GLU A 56 -7.67 6.26 -17.07
CA GLU A 56 -7.38 5.38 -15.95
C GLU A 56 -5.88 5.48 -15.66
N LEU A 57 -5.53 5.89 -14.43
CA LEU A 57 -4.13 5.86 -14.00
C LEU A 57 -3.56 4.47 -14.30
N PRO A 58 -2.36 4.35 -14.88
CA PRO A 58 -1.78 3.06 -15.20
C PRO A 58 -1.70 2.26 -13.91
N LYS A 59 -2.61 1.29 -13.77
CA LYS A 59 -2.58 0.30 -12.70
C LYS A 59 -1.40 -0.56 -13.02
N THR A 60 -0.29 -0.35 -12.31
CA THR A 60 0.82 -1.28 -12.38
C THR A 60 0.25 -2.62 -11.93
N GLU A 61 0.20 -3.59 -12.84
CA GLU A 61 -0.05 -4.96 -12.44
C GLU A 61 1.15 -5.37 -11.60
N ILE A 62 1.04 -5.16 -10.29
CA ILE A 62 1.95 -5.77 -9.34
C ILE A 62 1.65 -7.25 -9.48
N ASN A 63 2.41 -7.91 -10.35
CA ASN A 63 2.57 -9.34 -10.34
C ASN A 63 3.29 -9.66 -9.03
N VAL A 64 2.56 -9.55 -7.91
CA VAL A 64 2.74 -10.44 -6.79
C VAL A 64 2.50 -11.81 -7.40
N LYS A 65 3.56 -12.39 -8.00
CA LYS A 65 3.72 -13.83 -8.03
C LYS A 65 3.43 -14.21 -6.60
N ASN A 66 2.22 -14.70 -6.36
CA ASN A 66 1.86 -15.31 -5.11
C ASN A 66 2.89 -16.42 -5.01
N VAL A 67 3.99 -16.15 -4.31
CA VAL A 67 4.92 -17.16 -3.87
C VAL A 67 4.10 -17.90 -2.84
N LYS A 68 3.22 -18.78 -3.33
CA LYS A 68 2.56 -19.79 -2.54
C LYS A 68 3.74 -20.57 -2.00
N THR A 69 4.19 -20.17 -0.82
CA THR A 69 5.18 -20.88 -0.03
C THR A 69 4.41 -22.06 0.56
N GLY A 70 3.90 -22.91 -0.33
CA GLY A 70 3.29 -24.17 0.03
C GLY A 70 4.43 -25.02 0.55
N MET A 71 4.32 -25.41 1.81
CA MET A 71 5.28 -26.32 2.43
C MET A 71 5.42 -27.55 1.52
N ASN A 72 6.62 -27.82 1.01
CA ASN A 72 6.84 -28.94 0.09
C ASN A 72 6.85 -30.24 0.90
N TYR A 73 5.66 -30.83 1.08
CA TYR A 73 5.46 -32.08 1.83
C TYR A 73 6.32 -33.23 1.31
N TYR A 74 6.71 -33.23 0.03
CA TYR A 74 7.59 -34.24 -0.53
C TYR A 74 8.98 -34.21 0.11
N ILE A 75 9.53 -33.03 0.43
CA ILE A 75 10.84 -32.90 1.09
C ILE A 75 10.78 -33.50 2.50
N TRP A 76 9.70 -33.24 3.24
CA TRP A 76 9.50 -33.80 4.57
C TRP A 76 9.35 -35.33 4.57
N ILE A 77 8.61 -35.87 3.59
CA ILE A 77 8.43 -37.33 3.44
C ILE A 77 9.75 -38.03 3.12
N ILE A 78 10.58 -37.44 2.26
CA ILE A 78 11.91 -37.99 1.91
C ILE A 78 12.83 -38.01 3.14
N LEU A 79 12.83 -36.93 3.93
CA LEU A 79 13.66 -36.86 5.14
C LEU A 79 13.26 -37.93 6.17
N LEU A 80 11.95 -38.14 6.33
CA LEU A 80 11.40 -39.09 7.30
C LEU A 80 11.69 -40.55 6.91
N THR A 81 11.64 -40.88 5.63
CA THR A 81 12.01 -42.23 5.13
C THR A 81 13.50 -42.54 5.34
N ILE A 82 14.39 -41.58 5.14
CA ILE A 82 15.84 -41.77 5.37
C ILE A 82 16.12 -42.09 6.85
N ILE A 83 15.50 -41.36 7.78
CA ILE A 83 15.68 -41.58 9.22
C ILE A 83 15.25 -42.99 9.62
N VAL A 84 14.09 -43.45 9.15
CA VAL A 84 13.58 -44.80 9.44
C VAL A 84 14.51 -45.88 8.88
N LEU A 85 15.04 -45.68 7.67
CA LEU A 85 15.96 -46.62 7.05
C LEU A 85 17.25 -46.79 7.86
N VAL A 86 17.88 -45.68 8.25
CA VAL A 86 19.11 -45.67 9.06
C VAL A 86 18.87 -46.34 10.42
N MET A 87 17.75 -46.02 11.07
CA MET A 87 17.40 -46.59 12.36
C MET A 87 17.12 -48.10 12.27
N GLY A 88 16.45 -48.55 11.20
CA GLY A 88 16.26 -49.97 10.92
C GLY A 88 17.56 -50.73 10.71
N ILE A 89 18.51 -50.15 9.96
CA ILE A 89 19.84 -50.72 9.77
C ILE A 89 20.60 -50.79 11.10
N ALA A 90 20.60 -49.71 11.89
CA ALA A 90 21.28 -49.67 13.19
C ALA A 90 20.74 -50.73 14.15
N ILE A 91 19.41 -50.91 14.21
CA ILE A 91 18.77 -51.95 15.03
C ILE A 91 19.14 -53.35 14.53
N TYR A 92 19.13 -53.58 13.22
CA TYR A 92 19.49 -54.87 12.63
C TYR A 92 20.94 -55.24 12.93
N VAL A 93 21.88 -54.30 12.80
CA VAL A 93 23.30 -54.50 13.11
C VAL A 93 23.47 -54.82 14.60
N LYS A 94 22.84 -54.06 15.50
CA LYS A 94 22.87 -54.29 16.96
C LYS A 94 22.22 -55.61 17.39
N LYS A 95 21.30 -56.17 16.60
CA LYS A 95 20.67 -57.45 16.90
C LYS A 95 21.46 -58.65 16.37
N LYS A 96 22.29 -58.42 15.33
CA LYS A 96 23.10 -59.45 14.68
C LYS A 96 24.51 -59.59 15.28
N PHE A 97 25.04 -58.52 15.87
CA PHE A 97 26.27 -58.48 16.67
C PHE A 97 25.92 -58.30 18.15
#